data_AF-A0A1F9YZW8-F1
#
_entry.id   AF-A0A1F9YZW8-F1
#
_cell.length_a   1.000
_cell.length_b   1.000
_cell.length_c   1.000
_cell.angle_alpha   90.00
_cell.angle_beta   90.00
_cell.angle_gamma   90.00
#
_symmetry.space_group_name_H-M   'P 1'
#
loop_
_entity.id
_entity.type
_entity.pdbx_description
1 polymer ?
#
loop_
_entity_poly.entity_id
_entity_poly.type
_entity_poly.pdbx_seq_one_letter_code
_entity_poly.pdbx_strand_id
1 'polypeptide(L)'
;MRKIAVIVLGLMMFTFCYVRAADDTGKGKENEASEMDKNLDSPGAKKAIAYLAKKFNVTEQVIIDLRNKDFGYGEIMHALVISSKSGQPLDTIVSLRESGMGWGEIAKKYDLKLGTITSEVKKDKKFIKKDVTKQEMKEKPEKHEKMEHHKMMGKPERQEKPEKPEKPEKPEKPEKPIK
;
A
#
# COMPACT_ATOMS: atom_id res chain seq x y z
N MET A 1 -23.38 64.80 18.25
CA MET A 1 -23.16 65.19 19.67
C MET A 1 -23.41 63.95 20.54
N ARG A 2 -22.34 63.23 20.92
CA ARG A 2 -21.80 63.12 22.29
C ARG A 2 -22.82 62.65 23.34
N LYS A 3 -22.74 61.37 23.75
CA LYS A 3 -22.57 60.95 25.16
C LYS A 3 -21.68 59.70 25.22
N ILE A 4 -20.53 59.85 25.88
CA ILE A 4 -19.46 58.88 26.10
C ILE A 4 -19.50 58.49 27.60
N ALA A 5 -19.18 57.22 27.88
CA ALA A 5 -18.69 56.63 29.16
C ALA A 5 -19.65 56.70 30.38
N VAL A 6 -19.67 55.76 31.32
CA VAL A 6 -18.60 55.21 32.20
C VAL A 6 -19.11 53.82 32.69
N ILE A 7 -18.43 52.69 32.45
CA ILE A 7 -17.41 51.99 33.28
C ILE A 7 -17.84 51.75 34.73
N VAL A 8 -17.62 50.51 35.21
CA VAL A 8 -17.15 50.07 36.56
C VAL A 8 -17.85 48.74 36.90
N LEU A 9 -17.22 47.59 36.71
CA LEU A 9 -16.15 46.93 37.50
C LEU A 9 -16.75 45.96 38.54
N GLY A 10 -16.48 44.66 38.33
CA GLY A 10 -15.99 43.78 39.38
C GLY A 10 -16.99 43.21 40.39
N LEU A 11 -17.31 41.93 40.20
CA LEU A 11 -17.23 41.00 41.34
C LEU A 11 -16.50 39.72 40.90
N MET A 12 -15.19 39.80 40.99
CA MET A 12 -14.28 38.66 41.00
C MET A 12 -14.12 38.26 42.48
N MET A 13 -14.60 37.09 42.86
CA MET A 13 -13.97 36.22 43.87
C MET A 13 -14.38 34.79 43.50
N PHE A 14 -13.48 33.98 42.95
CA PHE A 14 -12.55 33.14 43.72
C PHE A 14 -13.32 32.28 44.73
N THR A 15 -13.27 30.95 44.76
CA THR A 15 -12.46 29.96 44.06
C THR A 15 -12.89 28.62 44.67
N PHE A 16 -12.53 27.54 43.97
CA PHE A 16 -12.05 26.29 44.55
C PHE A 16 -13.03 25.13 44.84
N CYS A 17 -12.57 23.99 44.33
CA CYS A 17 -12.85 22.60 44.71
C CYS A 17 -14.17 21.97 44.25
N TYR A 18 -14.11 21.27 43.12
CA TYR A 18 -13.63 19.88 43.18
C TYR A 18 -13.08 19.42 41.82
N VAL A 19 -11.75 19.29 41.78
CA VAL A 19 -11.07 18.27 40.98
C VAL A 19 -11.69 16.92 41.37
N ARG A 20 -12.27 16.20 40.42
CA ARG A 20 -12.44 14.75 40.51
C ARG A 20 -11.52 14.13 39.47
N ALA A 21 -10.42 13.57 39.96
CA ALA A 21 -9.61 12.58 39.27
C ALA A 21 -10.31 11.20 39.32
N ALA A 22 -9.85 10.30 38.44
CA ALA A 22 -10.30 8.91 38.16
C ALA A 22 -11.55 8.84 37.25
N ASP A 23 -11.57 8.14 36.11
CA ASP A 23 -10.85 6.92 35.70
C ASP A 23 -10.51 6.90 34.20
N ASP A 24 -9.42 6.21 33.85
CA ASP A 24 -9.05 5.79 32.50
C ASP A 24 -10.12 4.90 31.87
N THR A 25 -10.81 5.35 30.83
CA THR A 25 -11.24 4.52 29.68
C THR A 25 -11.99 5.37 28.66
N GLY A 26 -11.71 5.15 27.38
CA GLY A 26 -12.63 5.54 26.30
C GLY A 26 -12.36 6.91 25.70
N LYS A 27 -11.41 6.97 24.77
CA LYS A 27 -11.57 7.84 23.60
C LYS A 27 -11.16 7.09 22.35
N GLY A 28 -11.97 6.06 22.06
CA GLY A 28 -12.12 5.58 20.71
C GLY A 28 -12.48 6.77 19.83
N LYS A 29 -11.59 7.09 18.89
CA LYS A 29 -11.98 7.83 17.70
C LYS A 29 -12.66 6.82 16.79
N GLU A 30 -13.93 6.63 17.05
CA GLU A 30 -14.86 5.91 16.19
C GLU A 30 -15.08 6.82 14.98
N ASN A 31 -14.26 6.63 13.94
CA ASN A 31 -14.57 7.21 12.65
C ASN A 31 -15.63 6.32 12.00
N GLU A 32 -16.80 6.94 11.86
CA GLU A 32 -17.95 6.49 11.11
C GLU A 32 -17.61 5.82 9.79
N ALA A 33 -18.38 4.76 9.55
CA ALA A 33 -18.42 3.87 8.42
C ALA A 33 -18.25 4.53 7.05
N SER A 34 -17.12 4.20 6.39
CA SER A 34 -17.18 3.83 4.98
C SER A 34 -17.39 2.31 4.92
N GLU A 35 -18.66 1.85 4.95
CA GLU A 35 -19.00 0.50 4.52
C GLU A 35 -18.80 0.42 2.99
N MET A 36 -17.53 0.30 2.60
CA MET A 36 -17.19 -0.39 1.37
C MET A 36 -16.78 -1.79 1.81
N ASP A 37 -17.30 -2.80 1.14
CA ASP A 37 -17.03 -4.24 1.30
C ASP A 37 -15.52 -4.54 1.22
N LYS A 38 -14.79 -4.12 2.25
CA LYS A 38 -13.40 -4.42 2.51
C LYS A 38 -13.47 -5.82 3.06
N ASN A 39 -13.61 -6.79 2.16
CA ASN A 39 -13.67 -8.22 2.44
C ASN A 39 -12.29 -8.72 2.95
N LEU A 40 -11.89 -8.17 4.11
CA LEU A 40 -10.74 -8.55 4.94
C LEU A 40 -10.89 -10.00 5.39
N ASP A 41 -12.14 -10.47 5.45
CA ASP A 41 -12.48 -11.82 5.84
C ASP A 41 -12.33 -12.86 4.73
N SER A 42 -12.11 -12.43 3.48
CA SER A 42 -11.89 -13.38 2.40
C SER A 42 -10.64 -14.22 2.69
N PRO A 43 -10.65 -15.53 2.38
CA PRO A 43 -9.48 -16.40 2.55
C PRO A 43 -8.23 -15.83 1.85
N GLY A 44 -8.42 -15.14 0.72
CA GLY A 44 -7.35 -14.45 0.00
C GLY A 44 -6.78 -13.24 0.75
N ALA A 45 -7.63 -12.42 1.38
CA ALA A 45 -7.22 -11.28 2.18
C ALA A 45 -6.40 -11.69 3.40
N LYS A 46 -6.89 -12.66 4.19
CA LYS A 46 -6.18 -13.17 5.38
C LYS A 46 -4.80 -13.71 5.03
N LYS A 47 -4.68 -14.46 3.93
CA LYS A 47 -3.39 -14.97 3.43
C LYS A 47 -2.45 -13.85 3.01
N ALA A 48 -2.95 -12.83 2.30
CA ALA A 48 -2.14 -11.68 1.92
C ALA A 48 -1.64 -10.91 3.15
N ILE A 49 -2.50 -10.69 4.14
CA ILE A 49 -2.15 -10.01 5.41
C ILE A 49 -1.05 -10.80 6.14
N ALA A 50 -1.27 -12.09 6.38
CA ALA A 50 -0.31 -12.94 7.08
C ALA A 50 1.05 -13.02 6.35
N TYR A 51 1.04 -13.10 5.01
CA TYR A 51 2.26 -13.11 4.21
C TYR A 51 3.04 -11.79 4.33
N LEU A 52 2.35 -10.65 4.21
CA LEU A 52 2.99 -9.33 4.28
C LEU A 52 3.53 -9.04 5.69
N ALA A 53 2.76 -9.37 6.72
CA ALA A 53 3.17 -9.27 8.12
C ALA A 53 4.47 -10.05 8.35
N LYS A 54 4.51 -11.31 7.90
CA LYS A 54 5.70 -12.16 8.02
C LYS A 54 6.89 -11.65 7.21
N LYS A 55 6.69 -11.22 5.95
CA LYS A 55 7.78 -10.81 5.06
C LYS A 55 8.48 -9.54 5.55
N PHE A 56 7.71 -8.56 6.01
CA PHE A 56 8.22 -7.26 6.42
C PHE A 56 8.40 -7.14 7.94
N ASN A 57 8.12 -8.22 8.70
CA ASN A 57 8.16 -8.24 10.16
C ASN A 57 7.32 -7.10 10.77
N VAL A 58 6.12 -6.88 10.20
CA VAL A 58 5.14 -5.89 10.67
C VAL A 58 3.93 -6.61 11.25
N THR A 59 3.17 -5.94 12.11
CA THR A 59 1.95 -6.52 12.66
C THR A 59 0.85 -6.59 11.59
N GLU A 60 -0.01 -7.61 11.68
CA GLU A 60 -1.17 -7.74 10.79
C GLU A 60 -2.10 -6.52 10.88
N GLN A 61 -2.20 -5.92 12.08
CA GLN A 61 -2.99 -4.73 12.33
C GLN A 61 -2.57 -3.55 11.44
N VAL A 62 -1.28 -3.33 11.22
CA VAL A 62 -0.80 -2.24 10.34
C VAL A 62 -1.32 -2.43 8.91
N ILE A 63 -1.38 -3.67 8.42
CA ILE A 63 -1.90 -3.98 7.08
C ILE A 63 -3.41 -3.77 7.02
N ILE A 64 -4.12 -4.17 8.07
CA ILE A 64 -5.57 -3.98 8.22
C ILE A 64 -5.91 -2.48 8.27
N ASP A 65 -5.15 -1.70 9.04
CA ASP A 65 -5.33 -0.26 9.17
C ASP A 65 -5.14 0.45 7.81
N LEU A 66 -4.14 0.04 7.02
CA LEU A 66 -3.96 0.57 5.67
C LEU A 66 -5.09 0.17 4.73
N ARG A 67 -5.62 -1.06 4.84
CA ARG A 67 -6.82 -1.47 4.09
C ARG A 67 -8.03 -0.63 4.49
N ASN A 68 -8.15 -0.29 5.77
CA ASN A 68 -9.21 0.58 6.28
C ASN A 68 -9.06 2.02 5.79
N LYS A 69 -7.83 2.48 5.50
CA LYS A 69 -7.53 3.75 4.80
C LYS A 69 -7.67 3.69 3.27
N ASP A 70 -8.34 2.67 2.73
CA ASP A 70 -8.58 2.48 1.29
C ASP A 70 -7.35 2.18 0.42
N PHE A 71 -6.20 1.85 1.03
CA PHE A 71 -5.05 1.36 0.27
C PHE A 71 -5.31 -0.05 -0.23
N GLY A 72 -5.09 -0.31 -1.52
CA GLY A 72 -5.10 -1.67 -2.06
C GLY A 72 -3.87 -2.47 -1.63
N TYR A 73 -3.96 -3.81 -1.63
CA TYR A 73 -2.80 -4.67 -1.29
C TYR A 73 -1.56 -4.37 -2.14
N GLY A 74 -1.73 -4.01 -3.42
CA GLY A 74 -0.62 -3.62 -4.28
C GLY A 74 0.06 -2.33 -3.82
N GLU A 75 -0.69 -1.37 -3.30
CA GLU A 75 -0.18 -0.10 -2.78
C GLU A 75 0.51 -0.29 -1.44
N ILE A 76 -0.09 -1.07 -0.55
CA ILE A 76 0.51 -1.47 0.73
C ILE A 76 1.86 -2.13 0.48
N MET A 77 1.96 -3.03 -0.50
CA MET A 77 3.22 -3.67 -0.86
C MET A 77 4.28 -2.69 -1.37
N HIS A 78 3.90 -1.70 -2.19
CA HIS A 78 4.85 -0.66 -2.60
C HIS A 78 5.34 0.13 -1.40
N ALA A 79 4.43 0.53 -0.51
CA ALA A 79 4.77 1.27 0.70
C ALA A 79 5.75 0.50 1.60
N LEU A 80 5.47 -0.80 1.85
CA LEU A 80 6.33 -1.68 2.65
C LEU A 80 7.70 -1.91 2.01
N VAL A 81 7.77 -2.19 0.70
CA VAL A 81 9.06 -2.39 0.00
C VAL A 81 9.88 -1.10 0.02
N ILE A 82 9.25 0.04 -0.21
CA ILE A 82 9.94 1.34 -0.18
C ILE A 82 10.42 1.63 1.25
N SER A 83 9.57 1.46 2.26
CA SER A 83 9.93 1.66 3.67
C SER A 83 11.12 0.77 4.07
N SER A 84 11.07 -0.52 3.74
CA SER A 84 12.15 -1.47 4.03
C SER A 84 13.47 -1.11 3.33
N LYS A 85 13.43 -0.66 2.07
CA LYS A 85 14.65 -0.34 1.29
C LYS A 85 15.22 1.05 1.58
N SER A 86 14.37 2.01 1.88
CA SER A 86 14.76 3.40 2.20
C SER A 86 15.11 3.58 3.67
N GLY A 87 14.75 2.62 4.54
CA GLY A 87 14.88 2.74 5.99
C GLY A 87 13.93 3.79 6.60
N GLN A 88 12.95 4.27 5.83
CA GLN A 88 11.98 5.26 6.29
C GLN A 88 10.79 4.58 6.96
N PRO A 89 10.17 5.25 7.95
CA PRO A 89 8.97 4.72 8.57
C PRO A 89 7.83 4.64 7.55
N LEU A 90 7.01 3.60 7.66
CA LEU A 90 5.90 3.34 6.75
C LEU A 90 4.94 4.53 6.67
N ASP A 91 4.66 5.17 7.80
CA ASP A 91 3.77 6.34 7.89
C ASP A 91 4.25 7.53 7.03
N THR A 92 5.56 7.75 6.93
CA THR A 92 6.11 8.79 6.04
C THR A 92 5.83 8.45 4.58
N ILE A 93 6.01 7.19 4.19
CA ILE A 93 5.76 6.73 2.81
C ILE A 93 4.27 6.81 2.47
N VAL A 94 3.41 6.44 3.41
CA VAL A 94 1.94 6.55 3.30
C VAL A 94 1.52 8.01 3.18
N SER A 95 2.07 8.90 4.01
CA SER A 95 1.76 10.34 3.96
C SER A 95 2.15 10.97 2.61
N LEU A 96 3.28 10.56 2.01
CA LEU A 96 3.68 11.01 0.67
C LEU A 96 2.73 10.50 -0.41
N ARG A 97 2.20 9.28 -0.25
CA ARG A 97 1.21 8.73 -1.16
C ARG A 97 -0.12 9.48 -1.04
N GLU A 98 -0.56 9.79 0.17
CA GLU A 98 -1.77 10.59 0.44
C GLU A 98 -1.62 12.04 -0.05
N SER A 99 -0.40 12.60 -0.07
CA SER A 99 -0.13 13.91 -0.65
C SER A 99 -0.21 13.94 -2.18
N GLY A 100 -0.60 12.83 -2.81
CA GLY A 100 -0.74 12.70 -4.27
C GLY A 100 0.55 12.29 -5.01
N MET A 101 1.66 12.03 -4.30
CA MET A 101 2.90 11.64 -4.94
C MET A 101 2.82 10.22 -5.53
N GLY A 102 3.29 10.06 -6.75
CA GLY A 102 3.34 8.76 -7.42
C GLY A 102 4.41 7.84 -6.80
N TRP A 103 4.22 6.51 -6.87
CA TRP A 103 5.20 5.55 -6.37
C TRP A 103 6.60 5.73 -6.98
N GLY A 104 6.67 6.15 -8.25
CA GLY A 104 7.94 6.45 -8.91
C GLY A 104 8.64 7.67 -8.34
N GLU A 105 7.90 8.72 -7.98
CA GLU A 105 8.43 9.93 -7.36
C GLU A 105 8.88 9.67 -5.92
N ILE A 106 8.08 8.92 -5.15
CA ILE A 106 8.46 8.48 -3.80
C ILE A 106 9.73 7.62 -3.85
N ALA A 107 9.80 6.66 -4.77
CA ALA A 107 11.00 5.84 -4.93
C ALA A 107 12.23 6.69 -5.31
N LYS A 108 12.06 7.63 -6.24
CA LYS A 108 13.12 8.54 -6.67
C LYS A 108 13.61 9.45 -5.54
N LYS A 109 12.71 9.91 -4.67
CA LYS A 109 13.05 10.75 -3.49
C LYS A 109 14.05 10.07 -2.55
N TYR A 110 14.05 8.74 -2.50
CA TYR A 110 14.96 7.93 -1.68
C TYR A 110 16.00 7.18 -2.52
N ASP A 111 16.28 7.64 -3.74
CA ASP A 111 17.26 7.06 -4.67
C ASP A 111 17.03 5.56 -4.99
N LEU A 112 15.78 5.10 -4.90
CA LEU A 112 15.39 3.73 -5.21
C LEU A 112 14.95 3.58 -6.67
N LYS A 113 15.38 2.48 -7.30
CA LYS A 113 14.93 2.11 -8.65
C LYS A 113 13.54 1.49 -8.60
N LEU A 114 12.54 2.21 -9.13
CA LEU A 114 11.14 1.74 -9.19
C LEU A 114 11.01 0.36 -9.84
N GLY A 115 11.76 0.09 -10.92
CA GLY A 115 11.71 -1.21 -11.60
C GLY A 115 12.02 -2.40 -10.68
N THR A 116 12.97 -2.23 -9.73
CA THR A 116 13.31 -3.24 -8.73
C THR A 116 12.16 -3.45 -7.74
N ILE A 117 11.53 -2.36 -7.29
CA ILE A 117 10.38 -2.39 -6.38
C ILE A 117 9.20 -3.10 -7.04
N THR A 118 8.80 -2.67 -8.24
CA THR A 118 7.65 -3.25 -8.95
C THR A 118 7.89 -4.71 -9.31
N SER A 119 9.12 -5.10 -9.65
CA SER A 119 9.49 -6.50 -9.89
C SER A 119 9.27 -7.37 -8.65
N GLU A 120 9.69 -6.88 -7.48
CA GLU A 120 9.48 -7.57 -6.21
C GLU A 120 7.99 -7.69 -5.86
N VAL A 121 7.24 -6.60 -5.97
CA VAL A 121 5.79 -6.59 -5.73
C VAL A 121 5.07 -7.59 -6.66
N LYS A 122 5.47 -7.67 -7.94
CA LYS A 122 4.91 -8.64 -8.90
C LYS A 122 5.19 -10.09 -8.48
N LYS A 123 6.39 -10.39 -7.99
CA LYS A 123 6.76 -11.73 -7.52
C LYS A 123 5.93 -12.13 -6.31
N ASP A 124 5.84 -11.25 -5.32
CA ASP A 124 5.08 -11.47 -4.10
C ASP A 124 3.57 -11.64 -4.41
N LYS A 125 3.02 -10.81 -5.30
CA LYS A 125 1.61 -10.93 -5.73
C LYS A 125 1.34 -12.26 -6.42
N LYS A 126 2.31 -12.76 -7.22
CA LYS A 126 2.21 -14.08 -7.86
C LYS A 126 2.30 -15.22 -6.84
N PHE A 127 3.15 -15.08 -5.82
CA PHE A 127 3.29 -16.03 -4.73
C PHE A 127 1.98 -16.15 -3.95
N ILE A 128 1.45 -15.02 -3.47
CA ILE A 128 0.15 -14.97 -2.76
C ILE A 128 -0.95 -15.63 -3.59
N LYS A 129 -1.09 -15.27 -4.88
CA LYS A 129 -2.10 -15.90 -5.76
C LYS A 129 -1.93 -17.41 -5.87
N LYS A 130 -0.71 -17.89 -6.04
CA LYS A 130 -0.42 -19.33 -6.19
C LYS A 130 -0.73 -20.10 -4.91
N ASP A 131 -0.38 -19.54 -3.76
CA ASP A 131 -0.62 -20.20 -2.47
C ASP A 131 -2.10 -20.22 -2.09
N VAL A 132 -2.84 -19.15 -2.43
CA VAL A 132 -4.30 -19.13 -2.29
C VAL A 132 -4.92 -20.29 -3.08
N THR A 133 -4.62 -20.41 -4.38
CA THR A 133 -5.20 -21.45 -5.25
C THR A 133 -4.79 -22.87 -4.87
N LYS A 134 -3.54 -23.09 -4.45
CA LYS A 134 -3.04 -24.44 -4.12
C LYS A 134 -3.63 -24.99 -2.83
N GLN A 135 -3.98 -24.13 -1.88
CA GLN A 135 -4.58 -24.57 -0.61
C GLN A 135 -6.10 -24.73 -0.70
N GLU A 136 -6.80 -23.96 -1.53
CA GLU A 136 -8.24 -24.16 -1.79
C GLU A 136 -8.51 -25.55 -2.39
N MET A 137 -7.57 -26.12 -3.16
CA MET A 137 -7.66 -27.50 -3.66
C MET A 137 -7.35 -28.57 -2.60
N LYS A 138 -6.78 -28.23 -1.44
CA LYS A 138 -6.45 -29.17 -0.36
C LYS A 138 -7.48 -29.22 0.77
N GLU A 139 -8.41 -28.27 0.84
CA GLU A 139 -9.40 -28.16 1.92
C GLU A 139 -10.79 -28.73 1.56
N LYS A 140 -10.97 -29.24 0.34
CA LYS A 140 -12.22 -29.91 -0.07
C LYS A 140 -12.07 -31.44 0.13
N PRO A 141 -12.91 -32.12 0.94
CA PRO A 141 -12.84 -33.57 1.07
C PRO A 141 -13.35 -34.27 -0.21
N GLU A 142 -12.72 -35.40 -0.53
CA GLU A 142 -12.75 -36.17 -1.78
C GLU A 142 -14.14 -36.52 -2.35
N LYS A 143 -14.31 -36.48 -3.69
CA LYS A 143 -14.96 -37.58 -4.44
C LYS A 143 -14.73 -37.56 -5.96
N HIS A 144 -14.22 -38.70 -6.44
CA HIS A 144 -14.21 -39.29 -7.78
C HIS A 144 -13.37 -38.71 -8.93
N GLU A 145 -12.25 -39.40 -9.17
CA GLU A 145 -12.03 -40.35 -10.27
C GLU A 145 -12.21 -39.89 -11.72
N LYS A 146 -11.15 -40.18 -12.49
CA LYS A 146 -11.12 -40.45 -13.92
C LYS A 146 -11.20 -39.24 -14.85
N MET A 147 -10.05 -38.85 -15.36
CA MET A 147 -9.80 -38.95 -16.80
C MET A 147 -8.31 -38.83 -17.10
N GLU A 148 -7.80 -39.90 -17.69
CA GLU A 148 -6.59 -39.85 -18.49
C GLU A 148 -6.74 -38.77 -19.56
N HIS A 149 -5.79 -37.85 -19.61
CA HIS A 149 -5.37 -37.31 -20.91
C HIS A 149 -3.86 -37.18 -20.92
N HIS A 150 -3.22 -38.33 -21.13
CA HIS A 150 -1.89 -38.37 -21.66
C HIS A 150 -1.90 -37.77 -23.08
N LYS A 151 -0.91 -36.91 -23.31
CA LYS A 151 -0.32 -36.57 -24.61
C LYS A 151 -0.99 -35.47 -25.44
N MET A 152 -0.90 -34.24 -24.94
CA MET A 152 -0.53 -33.12 -25.82
C MET A 152 0.78 -32.51 -25.35
N MET A 153 1.81 -32.64 -26.19
CA MET A 153 2.64 -31.56 -26.70
C MET A 153 3.97 -32.16 -27.14
N GLY A 154 4.01 -32.48 -28.43
CA GLY A 154 5.27 -32.55 -29.16
C GLY A 154 6.03 -31.25 -28.91
N LYS A 155 7.27 -31.41 -28.46
CA LYS A 155 8.30 -30.40 -28.37
C LYS A 155 8.48 -29.73 -29.75
N PRO A 156 8.15 -28.44 -29.94
CA PRO A 156 8.77 -27.65 -30.99
C PRO A 156 10.05 -27.09 -30.39
N GLU A 157 11.13 -27.76 -30.77
CA GLU A 157 12.44 -27.19 -31.05
C GLU A 157 12.52 -25.64 -30.99
N ARG A 158 13.21 -25.18 -29.94
CA ARG A 158 14.17 -24.06 -29.94
C ARG A 158 14.11 -23.16 -31.18
N GLN A 159 13.33 -22.08 -31.13
CA GLN A 159 13.54 -20.95 -32.02
C GLN A 159 14.63 -20.05 -31.44
N GLU A 160 15.70 -19.91 -32.21
CA GLU A 160 16.85 -19.08 -31.95
C GLU A 160 16.45 -17.61 -31.80
N LYS A 161 17.03 -17.01 -30.76
CA LYS A 161 17.34 -15.60 -30.58
C LYS A 161 17.40 -14.81 -31.90
N PRO A 162 16.47 -13.88 -32.16
CA PRO A 162 16.68 -12.87 -33.18
C PRO A 162 17.78 -11.90 -32.71
N GLU A 163 18.79 -11.73 -33.55
CA GLU A 163 19.83 -10.74 -33.37
C GLU A 163 19.25 -9.33 -33.35
N LYS A 164 19.83 -8.56 -32.42
CA LYS A 164 19.72 -7.12 -32.21
C LYS A 164 19.79 -6.35 -33.55
N PRO A 165 18.73 -5.64 -33.97
CA PRO A 165 18.88 -4.65 -35.03
C PRO A 165 19.67 -3.45 -34.49
N GLU A 166 20.73 -3.12 -35.22
CA GLU A 166 21.61 -1.99 -34.95
C GLU A 166 20.84 -0.66 -35.01
N LYS A 167 21.22 0.18 -34.06
CA LYS A 167 20.87 1.59 -33.89
C LYS A 167 21.16 2.36 -35.19
N PRO A 168 20.16 2.95 -35.87
CA PRO A 168 20.43 3.94 -36.90
C PRO A 168 21.01 5.20 -36.26
N GLU A 169 22.17 5.62 -36.75
CA GLU A 169 22.84 6.85 -36.37
C GLU A 169 22.00 8.10 -36.69
N LYS A 170 22.10 9.02 -35.74
CA LYS A 170 21.72 10.43 -35.76
C LYS A 170 22.12 11.13 -37.08
N PRO A 171 21.20 11.81 -37.78
CA PRO A 171 21.57 12.94 -38.63
C PRO A 171 21.66 14.22 -37.78
N GLU A 172 22.80 14.90 -37.87
CA GLU A 172 23.01 16.26 -37.36
C GLU A 172 22.20 17.31 -38.15
N LYS A 173 21.70 18.29 -37.38
CA LYS A 173 21.32 19.69 -37.65
C LYS A 173 21.28 20.22 -39.10
N PRO A 174 20.36 21.16 -39.35
CA PRO A 174 20.85 22.54 -39.49
C PRO A 174 20.12 23.55 -38.59
N GLU A 175 20.90 24.50 -38.07
CA GLU A 175 20.43 25.76 -37.48
C GLU A 175 19.87 26.70 -38.55
N LYS A 176 18.85 27.48 -38.17
CA LYS A 176 18.71 28.96 -38.30
C LYS A 176 17.22 29.36 -38.43
N PRO A 177 16.83 30.63 -38.22
CA PRO A 177 17.49 31.74 -37.53
C PRO A 177 16.61 32.39 -36.44
N ILE A 178 17.24 33.19 -35.58
CA ILE A 178 16.60 34.11 -34.64
C ILE A 178 15.87 35.20 -35.44
N LYS A 179 14.64 35.53 -35.07
CA LYS A 179 14.00 36.83 -35.33
C LYS A 179 13.84 37.55 -34.00
#